data_AF-A0A1S8NBJ4-F1
#
_entry.id   AF-A0A1S8NBJ4-F1
#
_cell.length_a   1.000
_cell.length_b   1.000
_cell.length_c   1.000
_cell.angle_alpha   90.00
_cell.angle_beta   90.00
_cell.angle_gamma   90.00
#
_symmetry.space_group_name_H-M   'P 1'
#
loop_
_entity.id
_entity.type
_entity.pdbx_description
1 polymer ?
#
loop_
_entity_poly.entity_id
_entity_poly.type
_entity_poly.pdbx_seq_one_letter_code
_entity_poly.pdbx_strand_id
1 'polypeptide(L)' 'MNINNKIIKVINDNLAINSEFEFVAELGDLTLADIYYIEKISTINSIKEKFSYQIIDNTYIKIHYSC' A
#
# COMPACT_ATOMS: atom_id res chain seq x y z
N MET A 1 17.06 -5.83 6.61
CA MET A 1 16.11 -4.96 7.34
C MET A 1 15.70 -3.88 6.33
N ASN A 2 14.49 -3.98 5.76
CA ASN A 2 14.14 -3.26 4.53
C ASN A 2 14.18 -1.74 4.73
N ILE A 3 14.79 -1.05 3.76
CA ILE A 3 14.95 0.41 3.69
C ILE A 3 13.59 1.14 3.63
N ASN A 4 12.49 0.44 3.33
CA ASN A 4 11.21 1.03 2.98
C ASN A 4 10.23 1.21 4.15
N ASN A 5 10.75 1.44 5.36
CA ASN A 5 9.94 1.55 6.56
C ASN A 5 9.04 2.80 6.56
N LYS A 6 9.40 3.86 5.82
CA LYS A 6 8.65 5.12 5.81
C LYS A 6 7.35 5.06 4.98
N ILE A 7 7.40 4.53 3.76
CA ILE A 7 6.21 4.43 2.89
C ILE A 7 5.22 3.43 3.47
N ILE A 8 5.69 2.26 3.91
CA ILE A 8 4.84 1.26 4.58
C ILE A 8 4.20 1.85 5.85
N LYS A 9 4.94 2.64 6.63
CA LYS A 9 4.39 3.34 7.79
C LYS A 9 3.28 4.32 7.37
N VAL A 10 3.49 5.15 6.36
CA VAL A 10 2.47 6.09 5.89
C VAL A 10 1.20 5.36 5.43
N ILE A 11 1.33 4.24 4.73
CA ILE A 11 0.18 3.40 4.34
C ILE A 11 -0.56 2.91 5.59
N ASN A 12 0.16 2.31 6.53
CA ASN A 12 -0.44 1.77 7.75
C ASN A 12 -1.09 2.86 8.63
N ASP A 13 -0.48 4.03 8.72
CA ASP A 13 -1.03 5.17 9.47
C ASP A 13 -2.36 5.64 8.84
N ASN A 14 -2.45 5.71 7.51
CA ASN A 14 -3.70 6.05 6.81
C ASN A 14 -4.76 4.94 6.91
N LEU A 15 -4.35 3.67 6.86
CA LEU A 15 -5.23 2.53 7.08
C LEU A 15 -5.79 2.52 8.51
N ALA A 16 -4.98 2.85 9.51
CA ALA A 16 -5.39 2.87 10.92
C ALA A 16 -6.51 3.89 11.21
N ILE A 17 -6.53 5.02 10.48
CA ILE A 17 -7.60 6.01 10.57
C ILE A 17 -8.78 5.70 9.63
N ASN A 18 -8.70 4.62 8.85
CA ASN A 18 -9.70 4.19 7.87
C ASN A 18 -10.16 5.38 7.00
N SER A 19 -9.17 6.06 6.41
CA SER A 19 -9.37 7.18 5.47
C SER A 19 -9.04 6.71 4.06
N GLU A 20 -9.79 7.20 3.08
CA GLU A 20 -9.43 7.01 1.67
C GLU A 20 -8.09 7.67 1.36
N PHE A 21 -7.26 7.02 0.54
CA PHE A 21 -6.01 7.58 0.07
C PHE A 21 -5.60 7.07 -1.30
N GLU A 22 -4.76 7.86 -1.96
CA GLU A 22 -4.08 7.51 -3.20
C GLU A 22 -2.64 8.01 -3.14
N PHE A 23 -1.67 7.19 -3.55
CA PHE A 23 -0.31 7.64 -3.77
C PHE A 23 0.40 6.79 -4.82
N VAL A 24 1.50 7.32 -5.33
CA VAL A 24 2.39 6.66 -6.30
C VAL A 24 3.77 6.54 -5.67
N ALA A 25 4.38 5.36 -5.80
CA ALA A 25 5.74 5.09 -5.33
C ALA A 25 6.53 4.35 -6.42
N GLU A 26 7.85 4.44 -6.37
CA GLU A 26 8.72 3.60 -7.21
C GLU A 26 8.62 2.13 -6.79
N LEU A 27 8.73 1.19 -7.73
CA LEU A 27 8.74 -0.25 -7.42
C LEU A 27 9.95 -0.67 -6.57
N GLY A 28 11.02 0.12 -6.56
CA GLY A 28 12.15 -0.07 -5.64
C GLY A 28 11.82 0.32 -4.19
N ASP A 29 10.88 1.25 -4.02
CA ASP A 29 10.43 1.79 -2.74
C ASP A 29 9.21 1.05 -2.17
N LEU A 30 8.39 0.46 -3.05
CA LEU A 30 7.23 -0.32 -2.65
C LEU A 30 6.98 -1.45 -3.65
N THR A 31 7.28 -2.68 -3.22
CA THR A 31 7.14 -3.86 -4.06
C THR A 31 5.76 -4.48 -3.94
N LEU A 32 5.41 -5.36 -4.87
CA LEU A 32 4.22 -6.21 -4.76
C LEU A 32 4.24 -7.09 -3.50
N ALA A 33 5.43 -7.51 -3.05
CA ALA A 33 5.56 -8.30 -1.82
C ALA A 33 5.23 -7.48 -0.57
N ASP A 34 5.60 -6.19 -0.55
CA ASP A 34 5.25 -5.28 0.54
C ASP A 34 3.74 -5.04 0.60
N ILE A 35 3.09 -4.87 -0.56
CA ILE A 35 1.62 -4.74 -0.64
C ILE A 35 0.93 -5.99 -0.10
N TYR A 36 1.36 -7.18 -0.56
CA TYR A 36 0.83 -8.44 -0.06
C TYR A 36 1.02 -8.60 1.46
N TYR A 37 2.16 -8.14 1.99
CA TYR A 37 2.40 -8.12 3.42
C TYR A 37 1.42 -7.21 4.15
N ILE A 38 1.21 -5.97 3.68
CA ILE A 38 0.25 -5.01 4.25
C ILE A 38 -1.16 -5.60 4.30
N GLU A 39 -1.63 -6.19 3.18
CA GLU A 39 -2.94 -6.85 3.13
C GLU A 39 -3.06 -7.97 4.16
N LYS A 40 -2.00 -8.78 4.31
CA LYS A 40 -2.00 -9.94 5.20
C LYS A 40 -2.03 -9.57 6.68
N ILE A 41 -1.37 -8.48 7.07
CA ILE A 41 -1.31 -8.04 8.47
C ILE A 41 -2.43 -7.08 8.87
N SER A 42 -3.14 -6.51 7.89
CA SER A 42 -4.22 -5.56 8.14
C SER A 42 -5.39 -6.20 8.90
N THR A 43 -5.95 -5.47 9.86
CA THR A 43 -7.16 -5.85 10.60
C THR A 43 -8.44 -5.33 9.94
N ILE A 44 -8.33 -4.64 8.81
CA ILE A 44 -9.47 -4.05 8.10
C ILE A 44 -10.23 -5.15 7.36
N ASN A 45 -11.53 -5.26 7.64
CA ASN A 45 -12.42 -6.18 6.94
C ASN A 45 -12.45 -5.86 5.43
N SER A 46 -12.33 -6.90 4.61
CA SER A 46 -12.30 -6.77 3.15
C SER A 46 -11.19 -5.84 2.62
N ILE A 47 -10.04 -5.75 3.29
CA ILE A 47 -8.92 -4.91 2.83
C ILE A 47 -8.54 -5.18 1.37
N LYS A 48 -8.62 -6.43 0.90
CA LYS A 48 -8.33 -6.81 -0.50
C LYS A 48 -9.28 -6.21 -1.52
N GLU A 49 -10.52 -5.94 -1.14
CA GLU A 49 -11.52 -5.33 -2.04
C GLU A 49 -11.38 -3.81 -2.06
N LYS A 50 -10.83 -3.25 -0.97
CA LYS A 50 -10.67 -1.83 -0.74
C LYS A 50 -9.32 -1.29 -1.19
N PHE A 51 -8.30 -2.13 -1.19
CA PHE A 51 -6.92 -1.80 -1.52
C PHE A 51 -6.61 -2.28 -2.94
N SER A 52 -6.44 -1.33 -3.86
CA SER A 52 -6.16 -1.60 -5.27
C SER A 52 -4.80 -1.04 -5.65
N TYR A 53 -4.15 -1.67 -6.63
CA TYR A 53 -2.86 -1.23 -7.13
C TYR A 53 -2.73 -1.39 -8.64
N GLN A 54 -1.92 -0.54 -9.25
CA GLN A 54 -1.64 -0.53 -10.68
C GLN A 54 -0.14 -0.28 -10.92
N ILE A 55 0.51 -1.10 -11.74
CA ILE A 55 1.87 -0.87 -12.20
C ILE A 55 1.83 0.15 -13.34
N ILE A 56 2.65 1.20 -13.26
CA ILE A 56 2.80 2.25 -14.27
C ILE A 56 4.20 2.15 -14.86
N ASP A 57 4.28 1.91 -16.17
CA ASP A 57 5.50 1.88 -16.97
C ASP A 57 6.66 1.06 -16.35
N ASN A 58 6.33 -0.03 -15.65
CA ASN A 58 7.25 -0.92 -14.94
C ASN A 58 8.22 -0.23 -13.97
N THR A 59 7.95 1.01 -13.60
CA THR A 59 8.82 1.84 -12.76
C THR A 59 8.11 2.21 -11.47
N TYR A 60 6.80 2.47 -11.56
CA TYR A 60 6.00 2.93 -10.44
C TYR A 60 4.87 1.96 -10.13
N ILE A 61 4.41 2.03 -8.89
CA ILE A 61 3.16 1.44 -8.45
C ILE A 61 2.27 2.55 -7.89
N LYS A 62 1.05 2.61 -8.41
CA LYS A 62 -0.02 3.43 -7.88
C LYS A 62 -0.85 2.57 -6.95
N ILE A 63 -1.16 3.09 -5.77
CA ILE A 63 -2.02 2.44 -4.79
C ILE A 63 -3.19 3.36 -4.48
N HIS A 64 -4.37 2.74 -4.38
CA HIS A 64 -5.58 3.40 -3.96
C HIS A 64 -6.30 2.56 -2.91
N TYR A 65 -6.75 3.21 -1.84
CA TYR A 65 -7.59 2.62 -0.82
C TYR A 65 -8.89 3.42 -0.69
N SER A 66 -10.03 2.71 -0.72
CA SER A 66 -11.38 3.28 -0.57
C SER A 66 -12.08 2.67 0.64
N CYS A 67 -12.84 3.47 1.40
CA CYS A 67 -13.42 3.08 2.69
C CYS A 67 -14.83 2.53 2.62
#